data_AF-A0A538PAR9-F1
#
_entry.id   AF-A0A538PAR9-F1
#
_cell.length_a   1.000
_cell.length_b   1.000
_cell.length_c   1.000
_cell.angle_alpha   90.00
_cell.angle_beta   90.00
_cell.angle_gamma   90.00
#
_symmetry.space_group_name_H-M   'P 1'
#
loop_
_entity.id
_entity.type
_entity.pdbx_description
1 polymer ?
#
loop_
_entity_poly.entity_id
_entity_poly.type
_entity_poly.pdbx_seq_one_letter_code
_entity_poly.pdbx_strand_id
1 'polypeptide(L)'
;MGVARLSRVTVMLPRGDYQEALTYLSQFEEFHRISTEQGAFDPATEELAVRAVRLFAQTDQAVKSLSLPLSPPMLDVIFRGVSVPETVYEAARWNELLDKAESEARPVVDAVNGAVGRLAQLEKDEQDTRALSEALRSVADLSVDLGMLGQLKRMTGVVAIAEKDTLDELRNSLSDLVFVAQPLRGSQSVVLVAGPAGDAGRIEKVLRTLEVTPIVLPSDLPQNPPEAFRSLVARAEGLSAEKRKAEEEVEKLTAVHSQKLLACRELANV
;
A
#
# COMPACT_ATOMS: atom_id res chain seq x y z
N MET A 1 -49.11 -36.23 -36.20
CA MET A 1 -47.99 -35.49 -35.57
C MET A 1 -48.42 -34.04 -35.44
N GLY A 2 -48.58 -33.54 -34.21
CA GLY A 2 -48.96 -32.13 -33.98
C GLY A 2 -47.74 -31.23 -34.05
N VAL A 3 -47.81 -30.15 -34.83
CA VAL A 3 -46.76 -29.14 -34.86
C VAL A 3 -46.98 -28.19 -33.69
N ALA A 4 -46.06 -28.17 -32.72
CA ALA A 4 -46.12 -27.24 -31.59
C ALA A 4 -45.75 -25.83 -32.05
N ARG A 5 -46.47 -24.82 -31.57
CA ARG A 5 -46.22 -23.40 -31.90
C ARG A 5 -45.10 -22.88 -31.00
N LEU A 6 -43.92 -22.68 -31.55
CA LEU A 6 -42.78 -22.11 -30.83
C LEU A 6 -42.87 -20.59 -30.80
N SER A 7 -42.58 -19.99 -29.64
CA SER A 7 -42.49 -18.54 -29.46
C SER A 7 -41.04 -18.14 -29.19
N ARG A 8 -40.56 -17.11 -29.89
CA ARG A 8 -39.24 -16.53 -29.61
C ARG A 8 -39.34 -15.57 -28.44
N VAL A 9 -38.56 -15.82 -27.40
CA VAL A 9 -38.49 -14.98 -26.20
C VAL A 9 -37.04 -14.51 -26.02
N THR A 10 -36.86 -13.26 -25.61
CA THR A 10 -35.57 -12.71 -25.19
C THR A 10 -35.65 -12.43 -23.70
N VAL A 11 -34.77 -13.06 -22.92
CA VAL A 11 -34.64 -12.81 -21.48
C VAL A 11 -33.45 -11.89 -21.28
N MET A 12 -33.68 -10.78 -20.59
CA MET A 12 -32.63 -9.84 -20.15
C MET A 12 -32.47 -10.00 -18.65
N LEU A 13 -31.23 -10.14 -18.18
CA LEU A 13 -30.93 -10.44 -16.79
C LEU A 13 -29.55 -9.89 -16.42
N PRO A 14 -29.33 -9.53 -15.14
CA PRO A 14 -28.03 -9.08 -14.67
C PRO A 14 -26.94 -10.10 -14.95
N ARG A 15 -25.73 -9.65 -15.29
CA ARG A 15 -24.63 -10.56 -15.59
C ARG A 15 -24.35 -11.57 -14.45
N GLY A 16 -24.53 -11.16 -13.20
CA GLY A 16 -24.35 -12.01 -12.02
C GLY A 16 -25.32 -13.20 -11.98
N ASP A 17 -26.53 -13.02 -12.49
CA ASP A 17 -27.63 -14.00 -12.36
C ASP A 17 -27.67 -14.97 -13.55
N TYR A 18 -26.77 -14.80 -14.53
CA TYR A 18 -26.79 -15.56 -15.77
C TYR A 18 -26.67 -17.07 -15.60
N GLN A 19 -25.78 -17.52 -14.72
CA GLN A 19 -25.61 -18.95 -14.46
C GLN A 19 -26.84 -19.53 -13.74
N GLU A 20 -27.40 -18.77 -12.79
CA GLU A 20 -28.56 -19.21 -12.02
C GLU A 20 -29.83 -19.25 -12.89
N ALA A 21 -30.07 -18.20 -13.67
CA ALA A 21 -31.18 -18.15 -14.63
C ALA A 21 -31.10 -19.27 -15.67
N LEU A 22 -29.91 -19.58 -16.20
CA LEU A 22 -29.71 -20.73 -17.08
C LEU A 22 -30.06 -22.05 -16.40
N THR A 23 -29.66 -22.21 -15.13
CA THR A 23 -29.98 -23.40 -14.33
C THR A 23 -31.49 -23.56 -14.18
N TYR A 24 -32.21 -22.50 -13.82
CA TYR A 24 -33.68 -22.57 -13.73
C TYR A 24 -34.34 -22.81 -15.08
N LEU A 25 -33.90 -22.13 -16.14
CA LEU A 25 -34.43 -22.35 -17.49
C LEU A 25 -34.24 -23.81 -17.92
N SER A 26 -33.07 -24.40 -17.67
CA SER A 26 -32.78 -25.81 -17.97
C SER A 26 -33.76 -26.80 -17.34
N GLN A 27 -34.34 -26.48 -16.19
CA GLN A 27 -35.35 -27.32 -15.52
C GLN A 27 -36.69 -27.36 -16.24
N PHE A 28 -37.00 -26.35 -17.07
CA PHE A 28 -38.28 -26.32 -17.79
C PHE A 28 -38.29 -27.22 -19.03
N GLU A 29 -37.13 -27.74 -19.47
CA GLU A 29 -36.91 -28.68 -20.60
C GLU A 29 -37.51 -28.28 -21.98
N GLU A 30 -38.37 -27.25 -22.05
CA GLU A 30 -39.14 -26.81 -23.21
C GLU A 30 -38.60 -25.54 -23.87
N PHE A 31 -37.28 -25.33 -23.87
CA PHE A 31 -36.66 -24.22 -24.58
C PHE A 31 -35.41 -24.66 -25.34
N HIS A 32 -35.21 -24.05 -26.51
CA HIS A 32 -34.00 -24.22 -27.29
C HIS A 32 -33.22 -22.90 -27.28
N ARG A 33 -31.99 -22.93 -26.75
CA ARG A 33 -31.09 -21.78 -26.82
C ARG A 33 -30.73 -21.54 -28.29
N ILE A 34 -31.12 -20.38 -28.80
CA ILE A 34 -30.59 -19.88 -30.06
C ILE A 34 -29.23 -19.27 -29.71
N SER A 35 -28.15 -19.99 -29.98
CA SER A 35 -26.81 -19.44 -29.89
C SER A 35 -26.72 -18.29 -30.89
N THR A 36 -26.54 -17.07 -30.39
CA THR A 36 -26.12 -15.91 -31.20
C THR A 36 -24.68 -16.12 -31.63
N GLU A 37 -24.44 -17.08 -32.52
CA GLU A 37 -23.24 -17.02 -33.35
C GLU A 37 -23.49 -15.92 -34.39
N GLN A 38 -22.73 -14.83 -34.24
CA GLN A 38 -22.50 -13.83 -35.29
C GLN A 38 -23.69 -12.96 -35.69
N GLY A 39 -24.08 -12.06 -34.78
CA GLY A 39 -24.35 -10.68 -35.18
C GLY A 39 -23.27 -9.81 -34.56
N ALA A 40 -22.70 -8.86 -35.31
CA ALA A 40 -21.97 -7.78 -34.66
C ALA A 40 -22.91 -7.19 -33.60
N PHE A 41 -22.50 -7.17 -32.33
CA PHE A 41 -23.23 -6.41 -31.33
C PHE A 41 -23.40 -5.00 -31.88
N ASP A 42 -24.58 -4.41 -31.67
CA ASP A 42 -24.77 -3.01 -32.02
C ASP A 42 -23.66 -2.20 -31.33
N PRO A 43 -22.82 -1.44 -32.07
CA PRO A 43 -21.67 -0.74 -31.49
C PRO A 43 -22.05 0.14 -30.30
N ALA A 44 -23.27 0.72 -30.30
CA ALA A 44 -23.76 1.50 -29.17
C ALA A 44 -24.00 0.66 -27.90
N THR A 45 -24.41 -0.60 -28.06
CA THR A 45 -24.60 -1.54 -26.95
C THR A 45 -23.27 -2.08 -26.42
N GLU A 46 -22.29 -2.30 -27.31
CA GLU A 46 -20.93 -2.69 -26.93
C GLU A 46 -20.22 -1.57 -26.16
N GLU A 47 -20.37 -0.32 -26.60
CA GLU A 47 -19.85 0.85 -25.88
C GLU A 47 -20.44 0.96 -24.46
N LEU A 48 -21.75 0.80 -24.33
CA LEU A 48 -22.45 0.77 -23.04
C LEU A 48 -21.88 -0.32 -22.11
N ALA A 49 -21.66 -1.52 -22.63
CA ALA A 49 -21.13 -2.63 -21.86
C ALA A 49 -19.69 -2.37 -21.38
N VAL A 50 -18.83 -1.81 -22.24
CA VAL A 50 -17.46 -1.43 -21.86
C VAL A 50 -17.46 -0.37 -20.77
N ARG A 51 -18.36 0.61 -20.86
CA ARG A 51 -18.53 1.67 -19.84
C ARG A 51 -18.98 1.09 -18.51
N ALA A 52 -20.01 0.24 -18.50
CA ALA A 52 -20.50 -0.42 -17.29
C ALA A 52 -19.39 -1.26 -16.62
N VAL A 53 -18.65 -2.07 -17.38
CA VAL A 53 -17.53 -2.87 -16.84
C VAL A 53 -16.45 -1.98 -16.21
N ARG A 54 -16.13 -0.85 -16.85
CA ARG A 54 -15.16 0.10 -16.31
C ARG A 54 -15.66 0.74 -15.02
N LEU A 55 -16.92 1.17 -14.98
CA LEU A 55 -17.54 1.75 -13.80
C LEU A 55 -17.56 0.75 -12.64
N PHE A 56 -17.93 -0.51 -12.92
CA PHE A 56 -17.89 -1.60 -11.95
C PHE A 56 -16.47 -1.81 -11.40
N ALA A 57 -15.46 -1.92 -12.26
CA ALA A 57 -14.09 -2.13 -11.81
C ALA A 57 -13.58 -0.98 -10.92
N GLN A 58 -13.87 0.27 -11.29
CA GLN A 58 -13.47 1.46 -10.54
C GLN A 58 -14.14 1.52 -9.16
N THR A 59 -15.45 1.29 -9.12
CA THR A 59 -16.23 1.32 -7.87
C THR A 59 -15.94 0.12 -6.98
N ASP A 60 -15.79 -1.09 -7.54
CA ASP A 60 -15.40 -2.30 -6.81
C ASP A 60 -14.01 -2.17 -6.20
N GLN A 61 -13.05 -1.58 -6.92
CA GLN A 61 -11.73 -1.28 -6.36
C GLN A 61 -11.83 -0.28 -5.20
N ALA A 62 -12.58 0.81 -5.35
CA ALA A 62 -12.77 1.79 -4.28
C ALA A 62 -13.44 1.17 -3.03
N VAL A 63 -14.46 0.33 -3.23
CA VAL A 63 -15.14 -0.43 -2.17
C VAL A 63 -14.16 -1.35 -1.44
N LYS A 64 -13.30 -2.07 -2.17
CA LYS A 64 -12.25 -2.92 -1.59
C LYS A 64 -11.20 -2.11 -0.83
N SER A 65 -10.74 -0.99 -1.38
CA SER A 65 -9.78 -0.10 -0.74
C SER A 65 -10.29 0.48 0.58
N LEU A 66 -11.58 0.73 0.68
CA LEU A 66 -12.24 1.17 1.92
C LEU A 66 -12.66 0.00 2.84
N SER A 67 -12.41 -1.25 2.46
CA SER A 67 -12.86 -2.46 3.18
C SER A 67 -14.36 -2.46 3.49
N LEU A 68 -15.17 -1.91 2.56
CA LEU A 68 -16.61 -1.82 2.73
C LEU A 68 -17.26 -3.21 2.64
N PRO A 69 -18.15 -3.58 3.57
CA PRO A 69 -18.88 -4.83 3.50
C PRO A 69 -19.90 -4.79 2.37
N LEU A 70 -19.87 -5.81 1.49
CA LEU A 70 -20.83 -5.97 0.38
C LEU A 70 -22.20 -6.48 0.84
N SER A 71 -22.27 -6.99 2.07
CA SER A 71 -23.52 -7.45 2.66
C SER A 71 -23.56 -7.01 4.12
N PRO A 72 -24.74 -6.66 4.66
CA PRO A 72 -24.88 -6.29 6.06
C PRO A 72 -24.34 -7.41 6.97
N PRO A 73 -23.62 -7.09 8.06
CA PRO A 73 -23.16 -8.08 9.02
C PRO A 73 -24.34 -8.89 9.58
N MET A 74 -24.19 -10.22 9.65
CA MET A 74 -25.27 -11.14 10.06
C MET A 74 -25.85 -10.81 11.44
N LEU A 75 -25.03 -10.28 12.37
CA LEU A 75 -25.48 -9.84 13.69
C LEU A 75 -26.39 -8.61 13.62
N ASP A 76 -26.08 -7.63 12.76
CA ASP A 76 -26.92 -6.44 12.61
C ASP A 76 -28.29 -6.79 12.02
N VAL A 77 -28.32 -7.74 11.08
CA VAL A 77 -29.57 -8.28 10.51
C VAL A 77 -30.44 -8.92 11.60
N ILE A 78 -29.84 -9.68 12.51
CA ILE A 78 -30.54 -10.37 13.60
C ILE A 78 -31.05 -9.38 14.67
N PHE A 79 -30.24 -8.39 15.05
CA PHE A 79 -30.55 -7.50 16.17
C PHE A 79 -31.35 -6.26 15.79
N ARG A 80 -31.21 -5.73 14.58
CA ARG A 80 -31.82 -4.46 14.16
C ARG A 80 -32.90 -4.62 13.08
N GLY A 81 -33.03 -5.82 12.51
CA GLY A 81 -33.84 -6.03 11.30
C GLY A 81 -33.12 -5.48 10.06
N VAL A 82 -33.50 -5.99 8.88
CA VAL A 82 -32.87 -5.62 7.60
C VAL A 82 -33.35 -4.22 7.19
N SER A 83 -32.56 -3.19 7.49
CA SER A 83 -32.69 -1.88 6.85
C SER A 83 -31.53 -1.72 5.88
N VAL A 84 -31.76 -2.14 4.63
CA VAL A 84 -30.81 -1.89 3.54
C VAL A 84 -31.18 -0.54 2.94
N PRO A 85 -30.29 0.46 2.97
CA PRO A 85 -30.57 1.76 2.40
C PRO A 85 -30.75 1.63 0.88
N GLU A 86 -31.96 1.93 0.39
CA GLU A 86 -32.31 1.84 -1.02
C GLU A 86 -31.89 3.12 -1.75
N THR A 87 -31.28 2.95 -2.93
CA THR A 87 -30.93 4.07 -3.82
C THR A 87 -31.61 3.84 -5.16
N VAL A 88 -32.56 4.69 -5.50
CA VAL A 88 -33.37 4.56 -6.72
C VAL A 88 -32.78 5.42 -7.82
N TYR A 89 -32.48 4.82 -8.96
CA TYR A 89 -32.06 5.53 -10.16
C TYR A 89 -33.15 5.47 -11.24
N GLU A 90 -33.57 6.64 -11.73
CA GLU A 90 -34.52 6.76 -12.83
C GLU A 90 -33.82 7.33 -14.08
N ALA A 91 -33.99 6.65 -15.21
CA ALA A 91 -33.47 7.09 -16.50
C ALA A 91 -34.37 6.60 -17.64
N ALA A 92 -34.50 7.41 -18.71
CA ALA A 92 -35.26 7.01 -19.89
C ALA A 92 -34.44 6.08 -20.80
N ARG A 93 -33.10 6.12 -20.69
CA ARG A 93 -32.14 5.36 -21.50
C ARG A 93 -30.97 4.86 -20.65
N TRP A 94 -30.39 3.72 -21.04
CA TRP A 94 -29.21 3.16 -20.40
C TRP A 94 -27.99 4.09 -20.43
N ASN A 95 -27.80 4.84 -21.51
CA ASN A 95 -26.74 5.85 -21.58
C ASN A 95 -26.88 6.92 -20.48
N GLU A 96 -28.09 7.44 -20.28
CA GLU A 96 -28.36 8.45 -19.25
C GLU A 96 -28.16 7.89 -17.84
N LEU A 97 -28.51 6.62 -17.64
CA LEU A 97 -28.30 5.92 -16.37
C LEU A 97 -26.80 5.80 -16.04
N LEU A 98 -25.99 5.36 -17.01
CA LEU A 98 -24.54 5.27 -16.85
C LEU A 98 -23.88 6.64 -16.71
N ASP A 99 -24.34 7.66 -17.43
CA ASP A 99 -23.83 9.03 -17.29
C ASP A 99 -24.02 9.56 -15.87
N LYS A 100 -25.21 9.35 -15.28
CA LYS A 100 -25.49 9.72 -13.89
C LYS A 100 -24.56 8.97 -12.93
N ALA A 101 -24.50 7.64 -13.05
CA ALA A 101 -23.67 6.81 -12.17
C ALA A 101 -22.17 7.15 -12.30
N GLU A 102 -21.66 7.40 -13.50
CA GLU A 102 -20.27 7.83 -13.71
C GLU A 102 -20.01 9.22 -13.12
N SER A 103 -20.94 10.17 -13.30
CA SER A 103 -20.79 11.53 -12.76
C SER A 103 -20.77 11.57 -11.24
N GLU A 104 -21.50 10.65 -10.59
CA GLU A 104 -21.53 10.50 -9.14
C GLU A 104 -20.33 9.71 -8.62
N ALA A 105 -19.94 8.63 -9.29
CA ALA A 105 -18.89 7.73 -8.85
C ALA A 105 -17.48 8.31 -9.03
N ARG A 106 -17.18 8.93 -10.19
CA ARG A 106 -15.83 9.44 -10.52
C ARG A 106 -15.22 10.34 -9.43
N PRO A 107 -15.86 11.42 -8.97
CA PRO A 107 -15.26 12.30 -7.96
C PRO A 107 -15.03 11.58 -6.63
N VAL A 108 -15.87 10.60 -6.30
CA VAL A 108 -15.74 9.80 -5.08
C VAL A 108 -14.59 8.81 -5.21
N VAL A 109 -14.50 8.08 -6.33
CA VAL A 109 -13.43 7.12 -6.61
C VAL A 109 -12.07 7.83 -6.62
N ASP A 110 -11.97 9.00 -7.24
CA ASP A 110 -10.74 9.79 -7.29
C ASP A 110 -10.33 10.28 -5.88
N ALA A 111 -11.30 10.76 -5.08
CA ALA A 111 -11.05 11.16 -3.70
C ALA A 111 -10.58 9.99 -2.82
N VAL A 112 -11.23 8.83 -2.93
CA VAL A 112 -10.87 7.60 -2.20
C VAL A 112 -9.48 7.13 -2.59
N ASN A 113 -9.18 7.01 -3.88
CA ASN A 113 -7.88 6.57 -4.36
C ASN A 113 -6.77 7.54 -3.92
N GLY A 114 -7.02 8.85 -3.96
CA GLY A 114 -6.08 9.86 -3.49
C GLY A 114 -5.82 9.77 -1.98
N ALA A 115 -6.86 9.64 -1.17
CA ALA A 115 -6.75 9.54 0.28
C ALA A 115 -6.06 8.24 0.72
N VAL A 116 -6.48 7.09 0.17
CA VAL A 116 -5.88 5.78 0.47
C VAL A 116 -4.44 5.71 -0.01
N GLY A 117 -4.14 6.24 -1.20
CA GLY A 117 -2.76 6.30 -1.72
C GLY A 117 -1.85 7.17 -0.85
N ARG A 118 -2.34 8.31 -0.37
CA ARG A 118 -1.61 9.18 0.58
C ARG A 118 -1.36 8.45 1.90
N LEU A 119 -2.37 7.76 2.44
CA LEU A 119 -2.23 6.99 3.67
C LEU A 119 -1.15 5.90 3.53
N ALA A 120 -1.21 5.10 2.46
CA ALA A 120 -0.23 4.04 2.20
C ALA A 120 1.21 4.59 2.07
N GLN A 121 1.39 5.76 1.46
CA GLN A 121 2.69 6.41 1.37
C GLN A 121 3.19 6.86 2.75
N LEU A 122 2.34 7.51 3.56
CA LEU A 122 2.68 7.93 4.91
C LEU A 122 3.02 6.74 5.82
N GLU A 123 2.30 5.62 5.69
CA GLU A 123 2.60 4.39 6.44
C GLU A 123 3.97 3.83 6.09
N LYS A 124 4.30 3.79 4.80
CA LYS A 124 5.62 3.36 4.34
C LYS A 124 6.73 4.28 4.85
N ASP A 125 6.55 5.59 4.73
CA ASP A 125 7.55 6.56 5.17
C ASP A 125 7.75 6.52 6.71
N GLU A 126 6.68 6.32 7.47
CA GLU A 126 6.74 6.12 8.93
C GLU A 126 7.48 4.83 9.29
N GLN A 127 7.18 3.72 8.60
CA GLN A 127 7.83 2.43 8.80
C GLN A 127 9.34 2.50 8.48
N ASP A 128 9.70 3.09 7.35
CA ASP A 128 11.09 3.25 6.92
C ASP A 128 11.85 4.16 7.91
N THR A 129 11.24 5.26 8.35
CA THR A 129 11.83 6.18 9.34
C THR A 129 12.02 5.48 10.69
N ARG A 130 11.04 4.68 11.14
CA ARG A 130 11.15 3.90 12.38
C ARG A 130 12.25 2.84 12.30
N ALA A 131 12.33 2.09 11.21
CA ALA A 131 13.38 1.10 11.00
C ALA A 131 14.78 1.73 11.05
N LEU A 132 14.97 2.89 10.41
CA LEU A 132 16.21 3.65 10.48
C LEU A 132 16.52 4.14 11.90
N SER A 133 15.50 4.62 12.63
CA SER A 133 15.68 5.06 14.01
C SER A 133 16.08 3.91 14.94
N GLU A 134 15.50 2.72 14.75
CA GLU A 134 15.86 1.52 15.52
C GLU A 134 17.28 1.06 15.23
N ALA A 135 17.69 1.06 13.95
CA ALA A 135 19.06 0.75 13.57
C ALA A 135 20.07 1.75 14.16
N LEU A 136 19.70 3.03 14.27
CA LEU A 136 20.55 4.07 14.86
C LEU A 136 20.49 4.15 16.39
N ARG A 137 19.54 3.46 17.03
CA ARG A 137 19.32 3.53 18.49
C ARG A 137 20.54 3.07 19.28
N SER A 138 21.22 2.03 18.81
CA SER A 138 22.44 1.50 19.44
C SER A 138 23.62 2.45 19.35
N VAL A 139 23.62 3.38 18.40
CA VAL A 139 24.72 4.32 18.13
C VAL A 139 24.37 5.76 18.49
N ALA A 140 23.16 6.02 18.96
CA ALA A 140 22.67 7.33 19.36
C ALA A 140 23.41 7.94 20.55
N ASP A 141 24.05 7.11 21.40
CA ASP A 141 24.83 7.58 22.55
C ASP A 141 26.24 8.07 22.14
N LEU A 142 26.65 7.89 20.87
CA LEU A 142 27.97 8.31 20.37
C LEU A 142 27.94 9.75 19.91
N SER A 143 28.57 10.64 20.68
CA SER A 143 28.75 12.04 20.30
C SER A 143 29.93 12.22 19.32
N VAL A 144 29.90 11.52 18.19
CA VAL A 144 30.96 11.57 17.15
C VAL A 144 30.37 12.06 15.84
N ASP A 145 30.92 13.15 15.28
CA ASP A 145 30.53 13.63 13.95
C ASP A 145 31.25 12.82 12.86
N LEU A 146 30.48 11.97 12.16
CA LEU A 146 30.99 11.12 11.08
C LEU A 146 31.38 11.92 9.83
N GLY A 147 30.76 13.09 9.64
CA GLY A 147 30.99 13.97 8.49
C GLY A 147 32.37 14.63 8.58
N MET A 148 32.82 14.95 9.78
CA MET A 148 34.17 15.47 10.02
C MET A 148 35.26 14.43 9.68
N LEU A 149 35.01 13.14 9.94
CA LEU A 149 35.98 12.06 9.66
C LEU A 149 36.23 11.87 8.15
N GLY A 150 35.19 12.04 7.33
CA GLY A 150 35.30 11.97 5.86
C GLY A 150 35.96 13.18 5.19
N GLN A 151 36.11 14.30 5.89
CA GLN A 151 36.66 15.55 5.34
C GLN A 151 38.18 15.74 5.58
N LEU A 152 38.82 14.81 6.31
CA LEU A 152 40.24 14.90 6.64
C LEU A 152 41.12 14.60 5.40
N LYS A 153 41.93 15.57 4.95
CA LYS A 153 42.77 15.41 3.74
C LYS A 153 43.96 14.45 3.90
N ARG A 154 44.43 14.23 5.13
CA ARG A 154 45.65 13.45 5.43
C ARG A 154 45.38 12.20 6.25
N MET A 155 44.16 12.05 6.75
CA MET A 155 43.74 10.94 7.59
C MET A 155 42.40 10.41 7.12
N THR A 156 42.16 9.14 7.36
CA THR A 156 40.86 8.50 7.16
C THR A 156 40.40 7.95 8.51
N GLY A 157 39.11 8.07 8.79
CA GLY A 157 38.50 7.56 10.01
C GLY A 157 37.20 6.85 9.68
N VAL A 158 37.04 5.64 10.18
CA VAL A 158 35.83 4.82 10.00
C VAL A 158 35.29 4.46 11.38
N VAL A 159 33.99 4.68 11.56
CA VAL A 159 33.25 4.20 12.73
C VAL A 159 32.44 2.99 12.32
N ALA A 160 32.54 1.91 13.08
CA ALA A 160 31.86 0.65 12.80
C ALA A 160 31.34 -0.02 14.08
N ILE A 161 30.41 -0.95 13.92
CA ILE A 161 29.91 -1.79 15.03
C ILE A 161 30.53 -3.17 14.91
N ALA A 162 31.19 -3.63 15.97
CA ALA A 162 31.79 -4.96 16.06
C ALA A 162 31.30 -5.71 17.30
N GLU A 163 31.23 -7.04 17.23
CA GLU A 163 31.01 -7.89 18.41
C GLU A 163 32.26 -7.90 19.30
N LYS A 164 32.08 -8.10 20.61
CA LYS A 164 33.18 -8.14 21.59
C LYS A 164 34.27 -9.13 21.22
N ASP A 165 33.89 -10.29 20.69
CA ASP A 165 34.83 -11.36 20.33
C ASP A 165 35.75 -10.96 19.17
N THR A 166 35.29 -10.06 18.30
CA THR A 166 36.02 -9.58 17.12
C THR A 166 36.94 -8.39 17.42
N LEU A 167 36.81 -7.76 18.60
CA LEU A 167 37.57 -6.56 18.95
C LEU A 167 39.08 -6.80 19.03
N ASP A 168 39.48 -7.93 19.62
CA ASP A 168 40.90 -8.27 19.77
C ASP A 168 41.55 -8.54 18.40
N GLU A 169 40.83 -9.22 17.50
CA GLU A 169 41.30 -9.47 16.13
C GLU A 169 41.40 -8.18 15.30
N LEU A 170 40.42 -7.29 15.44
CA LEU A 170 40.42 -5.96 14.82
C LEU A 170 41.63 -5.14 15.30
N ARG A 171 41.85 -5.10 16.61
CA ARG A 171 42.95 -4.37 17.24
C ARG A 171 44.31 -4.91 16.81
N ASN A 172 44.46 -6.23 16.72
CA ASN A 172 45.70 -6.87 16.29
C ASN A 172 45.98 -6.66 14.79
N SER A 173 44.94 -6.69 13.95
CA SER A 173 45.08 -6.52 12.49
C SER A 173 45.44 -5.08 12.09
N LEU A 174 45.06 -4.11 12.93
CA LEU A 174 45.24 -2.68 12.72
C LEU A 174 46.07 -2.04 13.84
N SER A 175 47.07 -2.78 14.36
CA SER A 175 47.92 -2.38 15.49
C SER A 175 48.64 -1.04 15.33
N ASP A 176 48.90 -0.65 14.09
CA ASP A 176 49.68 0.55 13.73
C ASP A 176 48.79 1.80 13.59
N LEU A 177 47.47 1.63 13.74
CA LEU A 177 46.47 2.67 13.56
C LEU A 177 45.85 3.09 14.91
N VAL A 178 45.18 4.24 14.92
CA VAL A 178 44.40 4.68 16.07
C VAL A 178 43.17 3.79 16.17
N PHE A 179 43.03 3.09 17.30
CA PHE A 179 41.91 2.22 17.60
C PHE A 179 41.27 2.64 18.92
N VAL A 180 40.01 3.04 18.86
CA VAL A 180 39.20 3.36 20.05
C VAL A 180 37.94 2.51 20.02
N ALA A 181 37.74 1.71 21.05
CA ALA A 181 36.52 0.92 21.21
C ALA A 181 35.75 1.41 22.44
N GLN A 182 34.45 1.60 22.27
CA GLN A 182 33.53 1.94 23.34
C GLN A 182 32.40 0.90 23.37
N PRO A 183 32.14 0.27 24.53
CA PRO A 183 31.09 -0.72 24.64
C PRO A 183 29.72 -0.08 24.41
N LEU A 184 28.88 -0.74 23.63
CA LEU A 184 27.47 -0.43 23.48
C LEU A 184 26.62 -1.31 24.41
N ARG A 185 25.29 -1.13 24.39
CA ARG A 185 24.36 -2.00 25.10
C ARG A 185 24.43 -3.43 24.51
N GLY A 186 24.86 -4.41 25.31
CA GLY A 186 24.90 -5.83 24.93
C GLY A 186 26.31 -6.41 24.70
N SER A 187 26.45 -7.27 23.68
CA SER A 187 27.72 -7.87 23.22
C SER A 187 28.45 -7.04 22.17
N GLN A 188 27.84 -5.95 21.69
CA GLN A 188 28.39 -5.10 20.65
C GLN A 188 29.19 -3.92 21.22
N SER A 189 30.14 -3.43 20.45
CA SER A 189 30.93 -2.23 20.74
C SER A 189 31.08 -1.40 19.48
N VAL A 190 31.08 -0.08 19.64
CA VAL A 190 31.49 0.81 18.56
C VAL A 190 32.98 0.92 18.56
N VAL A 191 33.53 0.85 17.36
CA VAL A 191 34.95 0.98 17.10
C VAL A 191 35.17 2.15 16.16
N LEU A 192 36.04 3.07 16.56
CA LEU A 192 36.66 4.06 15.70
C LEU A 192 38.05 3.56 15.32
N VAL A 193 38.28 3.39 14.02
CA VAL A 193 39.60 3.15 13.45
C VAL A 193 40.00 4.38 12.66
N ALA A 194 41.14 4.99 12.98
CA ALA A 194 41.67 6.12 12.22
C ALA A 194 43.15 5.95 11.88
N GLY A 195 43.53 6.37 10.68
CA GLY A 195 44.89 6.21 10.15
C GLY A 195 45.24 7.23 9.07
N PRO A 196 46.47 7.20 8.55
CA PRO A 196 46.84 7.95 7.35
C PRO A 196 45.91 7.64 6.17
N ALA A 197 45.67 8.62 5.29
CA ALA A 197 44.76 8.44 4.15
C ALA A 197 45.17 7.26 3.22
N GLY A 198 46.46 6.91 3.17
CA GLY A 198 46.95 5.76 2.41
C GLY A 198 46.48 4.39 2.93
N ASP A 199 46.05 4.32 4.19
CA ASP A 199 45.59 3.08 4.83
C ASP A 199 44.09 2.81 4.68
N ALA A 200 43.35 3.68 3.97
CA ALA A 200 41.91 3.53 3.77
C ALA A 200 41.52 2.15 3.20
N GLY A 201 42.23 1.70 2.16
CA GLY A 201 41.99 0.38 1.56
C GLY A 201 42.35 -0.79 2.49
N ARG A 202 43.33 -0.61 3.39
CA ARG A 202 43.67 -1.62 4.42
C ARG A 202 42.55 -1.73 5.44
N ILE A 203 42.04 -0.60 5.93
CA ILE A 203 40.92 -0.54 6.89
C ILE A 203 39.67 -1.20 6.30
N GLU A 204 39.27 -0.81 5.09
CA GLU A 204 38.08 -1.37 4.43
C GLU A 204 38.19 -2.88 4.22
N LYS A 205 39.37 -3.36 3.79
CA LYS A 205 39.61 -4.79 3.61
C LYS A 205 39.48 -5.57 4.92
N VAL A 206 40.07 -5.07 6.00
CA VAL A 206 40.01 -5.73 7.32
C VAL A 206 38.58 -5.75 7.86
N LEU A 207 37.86 -4.63 7.77
CA LEU A 207 36.45 -4.56 8.18
C LEU A 207 35.60 -5.58 7.40
N ARG A 208 35.81 -5.68 6.08
CA ARG A 208 35.10 -6.65 5.25
C ARG A 208 35.46 -8.10 5.57
N THR A 209 36.73 -8.40 5.86
CA THR A 209 37.18 -9.76 6.23
C THR A 209 36.62 -10.21 7.57
N LEU A 210 36.47 -9.28 8.52
CA LEU A 210 35.93 -9.56 9.85
C LEU A 210 34.40 -9.39 9.93
N GLU A 211 33.73 -9.19 8.79
CA GLU A 211 32.28 -8.97 8.69
C GLU A 211 31.76 -7.78 9.53
N VAL A 212 32.63 -6.79 9.77
CA VAL A 212 32.34 -5.59 10.55
C VAL A 212 31.75 -4.53 9.63
N THR A 213 30.52 -4.08 9.94
CA THR A 213 29.80 -3.14 9.09
C THR A 213 30.04 -1.70 9.54
N PRO A 214 30.53 -0.81 8.66
CA PRO A 214 30.70 0.60 8.98
C PRO A 214 29.35 1.30 9.12
N ILE A 215 29.27 2.26 10.05
CA ILE A 215 28.11 3.13 10.18
C ILE A 215 28.22 4.21 9.11
N VAL A 216 27.30 4.20 8.16
CA VAL A 216 27.19 5.25 7.14
C VAL A 216 25.84 5.91 7.30
N LEU A 217 25.84 7.19 7.67
CA LEU A 217 24.62 7.99 7.74
C LEU A 217 24.27 8.50 6.32
N PRO A 218 23.02 8.35 5.88
CA PRO A 218 22.51 9.00 4.68
C PRO A 218 22.84 10.50 4.65
N SER A 219 23.09 11.06 3.46
CA SER A 219 23.51 12.46 3.29
C SER A 219 22.39 13.48 3.61
N ASP A 220 21.15 13.03 3.65
CA ASP A 220 19.97 13.81 4.05
C ASP A 220 19.81 13.94 5.58
N LEU A 221 20.61 13.21 6.37
CA LEU A 221 20.59 13.27 7.83
C LEU A 221 21.80 14.02 8.41
N PRO A 222 21.65 14.61 9.62
CA PRO A 222 22.79 15.12 10.38
C PRO A 222 23.87 14.06 10.53
N GLN A 223 25.13 14.42 10.32
CA GLN A 223 26.24 13.46 10.37
C GLN A 223 26.66 13.08 11.80
N ASN A 224 25.98 13.63 12.81
CA ASN A 224 26.13 13.30 14.21
C ASN A 224 25.02 12.33 14.65
N PRO A 225 25.34 11.08 15.08
CA PRO A 225 24.35 10.04 15.39
C PRO A 225 23.24 10.45 16.39
N PRO A 226 23.52 11.10 17.54
CA PRO A 226 22.47 11.60 18.43
C PRO A 226 21.56 12.66 17.80
N GLU A 227 22.06 13.49 16.90
CA GLU A 227 21.24 14.48 16.17
C GLU A 227 20.41 13.82 15.09
N ALA A 228 20.99 12.87 14.34
CA ALA A 228 20.26 12.07 13.37
C ALA A 228 19.12 11.27 14.03
N PHE A 229 19.40 10.62 15.15
CA PHE A 229 18.39 9.87 15.92
C PHE A 229 17.26 10.78 16.39
N ARG A 230 17.57 11.94 16.99
CA ARG A 230 16.54 12.92 17.42
C ARG A 230 15.71 13.44 16.25
N SER A 231 16.35 13.72 15.12
CA SER A 231 15.66 14.16 13.89
C SER A 231 14.70 13.08 13.36
N LEU A 232 15.14 11.82 13.32
CA LEU A 232 14.32 10.69 12.88
C LEU A 232 13.13 10.43 13.82
N VAL A 233 13.34 10.51 15.14
CA VAL A 233 12.25 10.38 16.12
C VAL A 233 11.22 11.49 15.94
N ALA A 234 11.66 12.76 15.83
CA ALA A 234 10.76 13.88 15.59
C ALA A 234 10.01 13.76 14.25
N ARG A 235 10.69 13.28 13.19
CA ARG A 235 10.09 13.00 11.89
C ARG A 235 9.04 11.88 11.99
N ALA A 236 9.34 10.81 12.71
CA ALA A 236 8.40 9.71 12.92
C ALA A 236 7.15 10.16 13.69
N GLU A 237 7.29 11.01 14.71
CA GLU A 237 6.16 11.61 15.44
C GLU A 237 5.30 12.50 14.52
N GLY A 238 5.94 13.32 13.68
CA GLY A 238 5.26 14.15 12.68
C GLY A 238 4.46 13.32 11.66
N LEU A 239 5.09 12.29 11.08
CA LEU A 239 4.45 11.36 10.16
C LEU A 239 3.28 10.61 10.81
N SER A 240 3.42 10.23 12.08
CA SER A 240 2.34 9.56 12.84
C SER A 240 1.13 10.48 13.02
N ALA A 241 1.35 11.76 13.32
CA ALA A 241 0.28 12.74 13.44
C ALA A 241 -0.41 13.03 12.09
N GLU A 242 0.35 13.07 10.99
CA GLU A 242 -0.20 13.21 9.63
C GLU A 242 -0.98 11.97 9.20
N LYS A 243 -0.45 10.78 9.48
CA LYS A 243 -1.13 9.50 9.24
C LYS A 243 -2.50 9.49 9.90
N ARG A 244 -2.59 9.85 11.18
CA ARG A 244 -3.87 9.91 11.91
C ARG A 244 -4.88 10.83 11.24
N LYS A 245 -4.45 12.00 10.74
CA LYS A 245 -5.34 12.91 10.00
C LYS A 245 -5.81 12.30 8.67
N ALA A 246 -4.94 11.58 7.98
CA ALA A 246 -5.28 10.88 6.74
C ALA A 246 -6.25 9.71 7.00
N GLU A 247 -6.09 8.98 8.11
CA GLU A 247 -7.05 7.94 8.55
C GLU A 247 -8.43 8.54 8.81
N GLU A 248 -8.49 9.67 9.55
CA GLU A 248 -9.75 10.39 9.80
C GLU A 248 -10.40 10.90 8.49
N GLU A 249 -9.61 11.29 7.49
CA GLU A 249 -10.09 11.68 6.16
C GLU A 249 -10.71 10.49 5.41
N VAL A 250 -10.03 9.33 5.43
CA VAL A 250 -10.54 8.08 4.84
C VAL A 250 -11.82 7.62 5.53
N GLU A 251 -11.90 7.68 6.86
CA GLU A 251 -13.09 7.32 7.63
C GLU A 251 -14.28 8.22 7.28
N LYS A 252 -14.05 9.54 7.18
CA LYS A 252 -15.08 10.49 6.73
C LYS A 252 -15.57 10.20 5.32
N LEU A 253 -14.66 9.94 4.38
CA LEU A 253 -15.03 9.57 3.01
C LEU A 253 -15.86 8.28 2.99
N THR A 254 -15.48 7.30 3.80
CA THR A 254 -16.20 6.04 3.96
C THR A 254 -17.63 6.28 4.48
N ALA A 255 -17.78 7.08 5.55
CA ALA A 255 -19.08 7.38 6.13
C ALA A 255 -20.00 8.15 5.17
N VAL A 256 -19.46 9.11 4.42
CA VAL A 256 -20.26 9.98 3.53
C VAL A 256 -20.61 9.30 2.21
N HIS A 257 -19.72 8.47 1.67
CA HIS A 257 -19.82 7.98 0.29
C HIS A 257 -20.02 6.48 0.14
N SER A 258 -19.98 5.68 1.22
CA SER A 258 -20.18 4.23 1.18
C SER A 258 -21.44 3.80 0.42
N GLN A 259 -22.59 4.37 0.76
CA GLN A 259 -23.87 4.03 0.11
C GLN A 259 -23.83 4.34 -1.40
N LYS A 260 -23.26 5.49 -1.78
CA LYS A 260 -23.17 5.90 -3.20
C LYS A 260 -22.25 4.98 -4.00
N LEU A 261 -21.11 4.59 -3.43
CA LEU A 261 -20.18 3.66 -4.08
C LEU A 261 -20.79 2.27 -4.26
N LEU A 262 -21.48 1.75 -3.25
CA LEU A 262 -22.17 0.46 -3.31
C LEU A 262 -23.29 0.49 -4.37
N ALA A 263 -24.11 1.55 -4.39
CA ALA A 263 -25.19 1.69 -5.36
C ALA A 263 -24.67 1.80 -6.81
N CYS A 264 -23.62 2.60 -7.05
CA CYS A 264 -22.99 2.70 -8.38
C CYS A 264 -22.36 1.38 -8.83
N ARG A 265 -21.74 0.64 -7.89
CA ARG A 265 -21.18 -0.69 -8.15
C ARG A 265 -22.24 -1.69 -8.53
N GLU A 266 -23.37 -1.72 -7.81
CA GLU A 266 -24.50 -2.61 -8.11
C GLU A 266 -25.12 -2.27 -9.47
N LEU A 267 -25.34 -0.98 -9.76
CA LEU A 267 -25.86 -0.52 -11.05
C LEU A 267 -24.97 -0.95 -12.23
N ALA A 268 -23.64 -0.88 -12.05
CA ALA A 268 -22.67 -1.28 -13.06
C ALA A 268 -22.50 -2.81 -13.22
N ASN A 269 -23.07 -3.59 -12.29
CA ASN A 269 -23.04 -5.06 -12.31
C ASN A 269 -24.26 -5.68 -13.04
N VAL A 270 -25.18 -4.85 -13.52
CA VAL A 270 -26.37 -5.25 -14.30
C VAL A 270 -25.97 -5.61 -15.73
#